data_AF-A0AAV5W5E8-F1
#
_entry.id   AF-A0AAV5W5E8-F1
#
_cell.length_a   1.000
_cell.length_b   1.000
_cell.length_c   1.000
_cell.angle_alpha   90.00
_cell.angle_beta   90.00
_cell.angle_gamma   90.00
#
_symmetry.space_group_name_H-M   'P 1'
#
loop_
_entity.id
_entity.type
_entity.pdbx_description
1 polymer ?
#
loop_
_entity_poly.entity_id
_entity_poly.type
_entity_poly.pdbx_seq_one_letter_code
_entity_poly.pdbx_strand_id
1 'polypeptide(L)' 'LVVNRVEAYLVSTRHVWIMRKLIAADKFKLKILRDHCLSLFTTPADMKHITTAVFGALSEDAKKAVHERTLELI' A
#
# COMPACT_ATOMS: atom_id res chain seq x y z
N LEU A 1 -9.81 17.45 -7.58
CA LEU A 1 -8.93 18.56 -7.13
C LEU A 1 -8.42 18.38 -5.70
N VAL A 2 -9.25 18.05 -4.69
CA VAL A 2 -8.78 17.81 -3.31
C VAL A 2 -8.18 16.41 -3.10
N VAL A 3 -8.85 15.35 -3.58
CA VAL A 3 -8.39 13.96 -3.44
C VAL A 3 -6.97 13.77 -4.02
N ASN A 4 -6.72 14.29 -5.22
CA ASN A 4 -5.39 14.21 -5.86
C ASN A 4 -4.29 14.93 -5.05
N ARG A 5 -4.62 16.03 -4.36
CA ARG A 5 -3.65 16.74 -3.49
C ARG A 5 -3.36 15.96 -2.22
N VAL A 6 -4.38 15.34 -1.61
CA VAL A 6 -4.21 14.46 -0.45
C VAL A 6 -3.39 13.23 -0.81
N GLU A 7 -3.67 12.61 -1.96
CA GLU A 7 -2.95 11.45 -2.46
C GLU A 7 -1.47 11.79 -2.72
N ALA A 8 -1.18 12.90 -3.39
CA ALA A 8 0.19 13.38 -3.62
C ALA A 8 0.95 13.74 -2.32
N TYR A 9 0.26 14.33 -1.35
CA TYR A 9 0.84 14.61 -0.04
C TYR A 9 1.19 13.30 0.70
N LEU A 10 0.27 12.33 0.70
CA LEU A 10 0.50 11.03 1.33
C LEU A 10 1.63 10.25 0.66
N VAL A 11 1.80 10.36 -0.66
CA VAL A 11 2.95 9.79 -1.39
C VAL A 11 4.26 10.42 -0.89
N SER A 12 4.34 11.75 -0.83
CA SER A 12 5.59 12.46 -0.48
C SER A 12 6.00 12.40 0.99
N THR A 13 5.06 12.16 1.92
CA THR A 13 5.34 12.21 3.35
C THR A 13 6.10 10.97 3.84
N ARG A 14 7.27 11.13 4.47
CA ARG A 14 8.07 10.01 5.00
C ARG A 14 7.66 9.54 6.41
N HIS A 15 6.92 10.37 7.15
CA HIS A 15 6.59 10.12 8.56
C HIS A 15 5.39 9.18 8.77
N VAL A 16 4.65 8.83 7.71
CA VAL A 16 3.52 7.90 7.81
C VAL A 16 3.99 6.51 7.42
N TRP A 17 3.77 5.55 8.32
CA TRP A 17 4.12 4.14 8.10
C TRP A 17 3.40 3.61 6.85
N ILE A 18 4.15 2.94 5.97
CA ILE A 18 3.69 2.45 4.66
C ILE A 18 2.41 1.61 4.81
N MET A 19 2.31 0.79 5.85
CA MET A 19 1.11 -0.02 6.12
C MET A 19 -0.14 0.81 6.39
N ARG A 20 0.00 1.93 7.11
CA ARG A 20 -1.14 2.84 7.35
C ARG A 20 -1.54 3.56 6.07
N LYS A 21 -0.57 3.91 5.22
CA LYS A 21 -0.86 4.47 3.89
C LYS A 21 -1.56 3.45 3.00
N LEU A 22 -1.16 2.18 3.04
CA LEU A 22 -1.76 1.12 2.25
C LEU A 22 -3.23 0.87 2.66
N ILE A 23 -3.51 0.81 3.96
CA ILE A 23 -4.88 0.69 4.48
C ILE A 23 -5.73 1.90 4.10
N ALA A 24 -5.18 3.11 4.22
CA ALA A 24 -5.88 4.33 3.81
C ALA A 24 -6.13 4.36 2.29
N ALA A 25 -5.15 3.92 1.51
CA ALA A 25 -5.25 3.87 0.06
C ALA A 25 -6.37 2.92 -0.39
N ASP A 26 -6.46 1.75 0.26
CA ASP A 26 -7.55 0.80 0.02
C ASP A 26 -8.92 1.38 0.43
N LYS A 27 -9.03 1.86 1.69
CA LYS A 27 -10.29 2.41 2.23
C LYS A 27 -10.86 3.56 1.41
N PHE A 28 -9.99 4.44 0.89
CA PHE A 28 -10.40 5.62 0.13
C PHE A 28 -10.23 5.45 -1.39
N LYS A 29 -9.92 4.24 -1.87
CA LYS A 29 -9.72 3.89 -3.29
C LYS A 29 -8.68 4.78 -3.99
N LEU A 30 -7.61 5.14 -3.27
CA LEU A 30 -6.49 5.96 -3.75
C LEU A 30 -5.46 5.07 -4.48
N LYS A 31 -5.69 4.86 -5.78
CA LYS A 31 -4.90 3.92 -6.59
C LYS A 31 -3.42 4.31 -6.66
N ILE A 32 -3.09 5.59 -6.85
CA ILE A 32 -1.70 6.06 -6.97
C ILE A 32 -0.97 5.83 -5.65
N LEU A 33 -1.63 6.11 -4.52
CA LEU A 33 -1.04 5.86 -3.21
C LEU A 33 -0.84 4.37 -2.95
N ARG A 34 -1.80 3.52 -3.32
CA ARG A 34 -1.67 2.07 -3.18
C ARG A 34 -0.49 1.56 -4.00
N ASP A 35 -0.44 1.91 -5.27
CA ASP A 35 0.60 1.44 -6.19
C ASP A 35 1.98 1.96 -5.76
N HIS A 36 2.06 3.20 -5.26
CA HIS A 36 3.27 3.72 -4.62
C HIS A 36 3.67 2.92 -3.36
N CYS A 37 2.72 2.59 -2.48
CA CYS A 37 3.03 1.79 -1.29
C CYS A 37 3.55 0.40 -1.66
N LEU A 38 2.98 -0.21 -2.71
CA LEU A 38 3.39 -1.53 -3.19
C LEU A 38 4.77 -1.50 -3.88
N SER A 39 5.09 -0.42 -4.61
CA SER A 39 6.39 -0.28 -5.27
C SER A 39 7.55 -0.08 -4.30
N LEU A 40 7.27 0.38 -3.07
CA LEU A 40 8.27 0.47 -2.00
C LEU A 40 8.70 -0.89 -1.45
N PHE A 41 7.92 -1.96 -1.68
CA PHE A 41 8.38 -3.32 -1.42
C PHE A 41 9.26 -3.76 -2.59
N THR A 42 10.55 -3.90 -2.35
CA THR A 42 11.56 -4.19 -3.38
C THR A 42 12.17 -5.57 -3.23
N THR A 43 11.99 -6.20 -2.08
CA THR A 43 12.46 -7.55 -1.79
C THR A 43 11.36 -8.39 -1.14
N PRO A 44 11.43 -9.73 -1.25
CA PRO A 44 10.51 -10.61 -0.51
C PRO A 44 10.55 -10.40 1.02
N ALA A 45 11.69 -9.96 1.55
CA ALA A 45 11.83 -9.66 2.97
C ALA A 45 10.95 -8.47 3.39
N ASP A 46 10.76 -7.48 2.51
CA ASP A 46 9.94 -6.31 2.81
C ASP A 46 8.46 -6.69 3.00
N MET A 47 8.00 -7.75 2.33
CA MET A 47 6.63 -8.26 2.46
C MET A 47 6.35 -8.83 3.85
N LYS A 48 7.37 -9.23 4.61
CA LYS A 48 7.22 -9.66 6.01
C LYS A 48 6.72 -8.53 6.93
N HIS A 49 6.85 -7.27 6.51
CA HIS A 49 6.29 -6.14 7.25
C HIS A 49 4.77 -6.02 7.12
N ILE A 50 4.16 -6.72 6.15
CA ILE A 50 2.70 -6.84 6.05
C ILE A 50 2.25 -7.88 7.07
N THR A 51 1.87 -7.42 8.25
CA THR A 51 1.38 -8.30 9.32
C THR A 51 0.00 -8.85 9.00
N THR A 52 -0.39 -9.95 9.66
CA THR A 52 -1.74 -10.54 9.56
C THR A 52 -2.85 -9.52 9.86
N ALA A 53 -2.61 -8.59 10.80
CA ALA A 53 -3.56 -7.53 11.13
C ALA A 53 -3.71 -6.51 9.99
N VAL A 54 -2.61 -6.12 9.33
CA VAL A 54 -2.65 -5.25 8.16
C VAL A 54 -3.36 -5.95 7.01
N PHE A 55 -2.97 -7.19 6.71
CA PHE A 55 -3.56 -7.98 5.63
C PHE A 55 -5.06 -8.24 5.84
N GLY A 56 -5.47 -8.50 7.08
CA GLY A 56 -6.89 -8.68 7.45
C GLY A 56 -7.74 -7.42 7.34
N ALA A 57 -7.12 -6.23 7.41
CA ALA A 57 -7.80 -4.95 7.26
C ALA A 57 -7.97 -4.50 5.80
N LEU A 58 -7.35 -5.20 4.84
CA LEU A 58 -7.44 -4.90 3.41
C LEU A 58 -8.66 -5.56 2.76
N SER A 59 -9.19 -4.92 1.73
CA SER A 59 -10.16 -5.51 0.80
C SER A 59 -9.54 -6.66 0.00
N GLU A 60 -10.38 -7.50 -0.60
CA GLU A 60 -9.92 -8.58 -1.50
C GLU A 60 -9.12 -8.05 -2.69
N ASP A 61 -9.50 -6.89 -3.24
CA ASP A 61 -8.77 -6.24 -4.33
C ASP A 61 -7.36 -5.82 -3.89
N ALA A 62 -7.22 -5.27 -2.69
CA ALA A 62 -5.92 -4.89 -2.15
C ALA A 62 -5.07 -6.11 -1.77
N LYS A 63 -5.67 -7.18 -1.23
CA LYS A 63 -4.98 -8.46 -0.98
C LYS A 63 -4.45 -9.07 -2.28
N LYS A 64 -5.25 -9.02 -3.35
CA LYS A 64 -4.82 -9.46 -4.68
C LYS A 64 -3.61 -8.67 -5.16
N ALA A 65 -3.64 -7.34 -5.06
CA ALA A 65 -2.52 -6.49 -5.46
C ALA A 65 -1.24 -6.76 -4.63
N VAL A 66 -1.38 -7.04 -3.33
CA VAL A 66 -0.26 -7.47 -2.47
C VAL A 66 0.30 -8.81 -2.94
N HIS A 67 -0.57 -9.77 -3.29
CA HIS A 67 -0.15 -11.08 -3.78
C HIS A 67 0.56 -10.99 -5.13
N GLU A 68 0.01 -10.24 -6.09
CA GLU A 68 0.65 -9.94 -7.37
C GLU A 68 2.05 -9.34 -7.17
N ARG A 69 2.17 -8.34 -6.30
CA ARG A 69 3.49 -7.75 -5.98
C ARG A 69 4.44 -8.75 -5.32
N THR A 70 3.93 -9.67 -4.50
CA THR A 70 4.77 -10.73 -3.90
C THR A 70 5.34 -11.65 -4.96
N LEU A 71 4.52 -12.04 -5.95
CA LEU A 71 4.94 -12.91 -7.05
C LEU A 71 5.99 -12.25 -7.94
N GLU A 72 5.90 -10.94 -8.18
CA GLU A 72 6.90 -10.18 -8.94
C GLU A 72 8.28 -10.12 -8.26
N LEU A 73 8.36 -10.41 -6.96
CA LEU A 73 9.59 -10.32 -6.16
C LEU A 73 10.30 -11.66 -5.97
N ILE A 74 9.70 -12.77 -6.44
CA ILE A 74 10.23 -14.14 -6.37
C ILE A 74 10.85 -14.52 -7.71
#